data_AF-A0A2E5C004-F1
#
_entry.id   AF-A0A2E5C004-F1
#
_cell.length_a   1.000
_cell.length_b   1.000
_cell.length_c   1.000
_cell.angle_alpha   90.00
_cell.angle_beta   90.00
_cell.angle_gamma   90.00
#
_symmetry.space_group_name_H-M   'P 1'
#
loop_
_entity.id
_entity.type
_entity.pdbx_description
1 polymer ?
#
loop_
_entity_poly.entity_id
_entity_poly.type
_entity_poly.pdbx_seq_one_letter_code
_entity_poly.pdbx_strand_id
1 'polypeptide(L)'
;MSHPKLLSKNVAALLVYGRPPLVFAGMMCAIGVMLDQNPLVYFCGVIFLLVAMILDLIDGWFAARFRPQARLSHLADRIMDKVVYSIVFPMVAVGMMWRYQYLPESANLRLEMLHVVFVFVLCVTVLLRDNFAHFMRNFSLRKGEEEEMKEVTRLRTMVAAPVGVILYIHAFYIPGGPDSSLYSWMSWLGAIPIQQLFFLEILFLIINFGSIAGYCRKYGTACLDELCLDDKVLRRRILAVFPNAFTVMNALMGVLAIMFAYRGRIQEAYLILLGAGFFDKIDGSVARKLGLTTPLPSAKPKKYNITLGGILDDVSDTVSFCIAPAVIFYMLMEQVDDSSIQSLPYGWIAILYIVLGVTRLLFFIFDQNSIPGFFKGIPVPGAALLVAAPFIMLGKSLEMNSLDINFWAQFCFFLMIFAAILMVCFPIRYMHIGRLMSRSRKFLIFTISLIIGFAFTPYFGHVALGYLLLYVLSPLYTWRITPELASREHPESPPSSI
;
A
#
# COMPACT_ATOMS: atom_id res chain seq x y z
N MET A 1 39.95 -47.76 5.54
CA MET A 1 38.51 -47.51 5.82
C MET A 1 38.42 -46.77 7.15
N SER A 2 38.16 -45.46 7.15
CA SER A 2 37.94 -44.68 8.38
C SER A 2 36.71 -43.80 8.20
N HIS A 3 35.83 -43.80 9.20
CA HIS A 3 34.48 -43.23 9.22
C HIS A 3 34.45 -41.69 9.13
N PRO A 4 33.96 -41.07 8.03
CA PRO A 4 33.65 -39.63 8.01
C PRO A 4 32.14 -39.37 8.13
N LYS A 5 31.30 -40.41 8.04
CA LYS A 5 29.84 -40.27 7.89
C LYS A 5 29.05 -40.14 9.21
N LEU A 6 29.59 -40.60 10.35
CA LEU A 6 28.86 -40.61 11.63
C LEU A 6 28.96 -39.28 12.40
N LEU A 7 30.17 -38.70 12.52
CA LEU A 7 30.39 -37.42 13.21
C LEU A 7 29.57 -36.28 12.60
N SER A 8 29.43 -36.28 11.26
CA SER A 8 28.62 -35.30 10.55
C SER A 8 27.12 -35.38 10.86
N LYS A 9 26.57 -36.56 11.25
CA LYS A 9 25.11 -36.71 11.49
C LYS A 9 24.71 -36.15 12.85
N ASN A 10 25.47 -36.48 13.88
CA ASN A 10 25.16 -36.08 15.25
C ASN A 10 25.37 -34.58 15.45
N VAL A 11 26.43 -34.02 14.85
CA VAL A 11 26.67 -32.56 14.89
C VAL A 11 25.55 -31.79 14.18
N ALA A 12 25.15 -32.19 12.98
CA ALA A 12 24.02 -31.55 12.29
C ALA A 12 22.70 -31.66 13.07
N ALA A 13 22.42 -32.82 13.65
CA ALA A 13 21.23 -32.98 14.49
C ALA A 13 21.29 -32.07 15.74
N LEU A 14 22.45 -31.95 16.38
CA LEU A 14 22.64 -31.07 17.52
C LEU A 14 22.44 -29.59 17.14
N LEU A 15 22.95 -29.17 15.98
CA LEU A 15 22.79 -27.80 15.48
C LEU A 15 21.32 -27.45 15.20
N VAL A 16 20.58 -28.36 14.55
CA VAL A 16 19.17 -28.15 14.21
C VAL A 16 18.26 -28.22 15.45
N TYR A 17 18.37 -29.30 16.23
CA TYR A 17 17.48 -29.55 17.37
C TYR A 17 17.89 -28.82 18.66
N GLY A 18 19.09 -28.24 18.70
CA GLY A 18 19.57 -27.46 19.85
C GLY A 18 18.96 -26.05 19.95
N ARG A 19 18.43 -25.50 18.84
CA ARG A 19 17.88 -24.13 18.81
C ARG A 19 16.60 -23.97 19.65
N PRO A 20 15.55 -24.81 19.51
CA PRO A 20 14.30 -24.61 20.26
C PRO A 20 14.45 -24.65 21.78
N PRO A 21 15.22 -25.58 22.40
CA PRO A 21 15.45 -25.57 23.84
C PRO A 21 16.12 -24.28 24.34
N LEU A 22 17.08 -23.74 23.59
CA LEU A 22 17.75 -22.48 23.95
C LEU A 22 16.78 -21.30 23.89
N VAL A 23 15.97 -21.21 22.84
CA VAL A 23 14.97 -20.15 22.69
C VAL A 23 13.88 -20.26 23.75
N PHE A 24 13.48 -21.48 24.12
CA PHE A 24 12.57 -21.72 25.24
C PHE A 24 13.19 -21.31 26.59
N ALA A 25 14.47 -21.59 26.81
CA ALA A 25 15.18 -21.09 28.00
C ALA A 25 15.22 -19.55 28.03
N GLY A 26 15.47 -18.91 26.88
CA GLY A 26 15.36 -17.45 26.73
C GLY A 26 13.95 -16.91 27.03
N MET A 27 12.90 -17.66 26.69
CA MET A 27 11.52 -17.35 27.08
C MET A 27 11.30 -17.38 28.58
N MET A 28 11.78 -18.43 29.24
CA MET A 28 11.67 -18.54 30.70
C MET A 28 12.42 -17.40 31.38
N CYS A 29 13.60 -17.02 30.88
CA CYS A 29 14.34 -15.86 31.36
C CYS A 29 13.57 -14.55 31.15
N ALA A 30 12.95 -14.34 29.98
CA ALA A 30 12.14 -13.15 29.73
C ALA A 30 10.94 -13.05 30.69
N ILE A 31 10.28 -14.17 30.97
CA ILE A 31 9.21 -14.22 31.97
C ILE A 31 9.75 -13.89 33.36
N GLY A 32 10.90 -14.46 33.75
CA GLY A 32 11.56 -14.12 35.01
C GLY A 32 11.93 -12.63 35.11
N VAL A 33 12.39 -12.02 34.02
CA VAL A 33 12.64 -10.57 33.93
C VAL A 33 11.37 -9.76 34.17
N MET A 34 10.25 -10.15 33.54
CA MET A 34 8.98 -9.44 33.71
C MET A 34 8.45 -9.50 35.14
N LEU A 35 8.77 -10.57 35.87
CA LEU A 35 8.35 -10.79 37.26
C LEU A 35 9.29 -10.13 38.28
N ASP A 36 10.60 -10.36 38.16
CA ASP A 36 11.57 -10.06 39.21
C ASP A 36 12.51 -8.89 38.88
N GLN A 37 12.45 -8.36 37.64
CA GLN A 37 13.31 -7.29 37.15
C GLN A 37 14.81 -7.53 37.40
N ASN A 38 15.25 -8.80 37.37
CA ASN A 38 16.62 -9.18 37.69
C ASN A 38 17.56 -9.04 36.47
N PRO A 39 18.61 -8.20 36.53
CA PRO A 39 19.56 -8.01 35.42
C PRO A 39 20.34 -9.27 35.01
N LEU A 40 20.58 -10.20 35.95
CA LEU A 40 21.27 -11.46 35.65
C LEU A 40 20.39 -12.38 34.82
N VAL A 41 19.09 -12.44 35.13
CA VAL A 41 18.13 -13.26 34.38
C VAL A 41 17.98 -12.71 32.96
N TYR A 42 17.93 -11.39 32.81
CA TYR A 42 17.99 -10.72 31.50
C TYR A 42 19.25 -11.11 30.72
N PHE A 43 20.42 -11.02 31.35
CA PHE A 43 21.69 -11.37 30.72
C PHE A 43 21.73 -12.83 30.24
N CYS A 44 21.29 -13.77 31.08
CA CYS A 44 21.16 -15.18 30.70
C CYS A 44 20.20 -15.39 29.52
N GLY A 45 19.05 -14.70 29.53
CA GLY A 45 18.04 -14.79 28.46
C GLY A 45 18.59 -14.37 27.09
N VAL A 46 19.31 -13.24 27.06
CA VAL A 46 19.96 -12.76 25.84
C VAL A 46 21.05 -13.71 25.36
N ILE A 47 21.85 -14.29 26.27
CA ILE A 47 22.88 -15.28 25.90
C ILE A 47 22.23 -16.49 25.23
N PHE A 48 21.16 -17.05 25.80
CA PHE A 48 20.48 -18.20 25.20
C PHE A 48 19.99 -17.89 23.79
N LEU A 49 19.43 -16.70 23.58
CA LEU A 49 18.95 -16.26 22.27
C LEU A 49 20.10 -16.05 21.27
N LEU A 50 21.20 -15.41 21.70
CA LEU A 50 22.39 -15.22 20.88
C LEU A 50 23.03 -16.55 20.47
N VAL A 51 23.16 -17.50 21.40
CA VAL A 51 23.69 -18.83 21.12
C VAL A 51 22.78 -19.55 20.12
N ALA A 52 21.45 -19.49 20.30
CA ALA A 52 20.51 -20.10 19.35
C ALA A 52 20.66 -19.53 17.92
N MET A 53 20.86 -18.23 17.78
CA MET A 53 21.07 -17.58 16.47
C MET A 53 22.45 -17.92 15.86
N ILE A 54 23.49 -18.05 16.67
CA ILE A 54 24.80 -18.50 16.20
C ILE A 54 24.72 -19.93 15.67
N LEU A 55 24.01 -20.82 16.38
CA LEU A 55 23.79 -22.19 15.92
C LEU A 55 23.05 -22.24 14.59
N ASP A 56 22.08 -21.35 14.36
CA ASP A 56 21.37 -21.21 13.07
C ASP A 56 22.32 -20.86 11.91
N LEU A 57 23.19 -19.87 12.13
CA LEU A 57 24.17 -19.45 11.13
C LEU A 57 25.17 -20.57 10.82
N ILE A 58 25.63 -21.28 11.86
CA ILE A 58 26.56 -22.41 11.73
C ILE A 58 25.88 -23.56 11.00
N ASP A 59 24.62 -23.87 11.30
CA ASP A 59 23.88 -24.93 10.61
C ASP A 59 23.70 -24.63 9.12
N GLY A 60 23.30 -23.40 8.78
CA GLY A 60 23.17 -22.97 7.39
C GLY A 60 24.49 -23.10 6.60
N TRP A 61 25.62 -22.75 7.21
CA TRP A 61 26.95 -22.96 6.63
C TRP A 61 27.32 -24.44 6.51
N PHE A 62 27.05 -25.22 7.56
CA PHE A 62 27.39 -26.64 7.62
C PHE A 62 26.59 -27.47 6.60
N ALA A 63 25.29 -27.19 6.46
CA ALA A 63 24.41 -27.80 5.47
C ALA A 63 24.88 -27.50 4.04
N ALA A 64 25.27 -26.24 3.75
CA ALA A 64 25.76 -25.82 2.44
C ALA A 64 27.07 -26.54 2.04
N ARG A 65 27.96 -26.82 3.00
CA ARG A 65 29.28 -27.39 2.75
C ARG A 65 29.34 -28.91 2.78
N PHE A 66 28.58 -29.55 3.68
CA PHE A 66 28.75 -30.97 3.98
C PHE A 66 27.53 -31.84 3.63
N ARG A 67 26.33 -31.27 3.40
CA ARG A 67 25.10 -32.05 3.13
C ARG A 67 24.11 -31.39 2.15
N PRO A 68 24.49 -31.21 0.88
CA PRO A 68 23.59 -30.62 -0.11
C PRO A 68 22.36 -31.47 -0.47
N GLN A 69 22.27 -32.76 -0.10
CA GLN A 69 21.24 -33.71 -0.59
C GLN A 69 20.54 -34.57 0.49
N ALA A 70 20.53 -34.15 1.76
CA ALA A 70 19.83 -34.92 2.81
C ALA A 70 18.30 -34.69 2.76
N ARG A 71 17.53 -35.72 2.34
CA ARG A 71 16.07 -35.63 2.10
C ARG A 71 15.22 -35.11 3.26
N LEU A 72 15.65 -35.28 4.52
CA LEU A 72 14.88 -34.90 5.71
C LEU A 72 15.43 -33.68 6.45
N SER A 73 16.66 -33.23 6.17
CA SER A 73 17.27 -32.12 6.91
C SER A 73 16.57 -30.78 6.61
N HIS A 74 16.17 -30.55 5.36
CA HIS A 74 15.46 -29.33 4.95
C HIS A 74 14.08 -29.21 5.60
N LEU A 75 13.39 -30.33 5.84
CA LEU A 75 12.10 -30.33 6.53
C LEU A 75 12.26 -30.03 8.03
N ALA A 76 13.21 -30.72 8.69
CA ALA A 76 13.49 -30.51 10.11
C ALA A 76 13.89 -29.05 10.39
N ASP A 77 14.79 -28.50 9.59
CA ASP A 77 15.27 -27.11 9.72
C ASP A 77 14.11 -26.09 9.63
N ARG A 78 13.21 -26.24 8.65
CA ARG A 78 12.01 -25.38 8.54
C ARG A 78 11.06 -25.50 9.73
N ILE A 79 10.87 -26.70 10.27
CA ILE A 79 9.99 -26.90 11.43
C ILE A 79 10.62 -26.26 12.65
N MET A 80 11.93 -26.42 12.85
CA MET A 80 12.65 -25.80 13.96
C MET A 80 12.63 -24.27 13.85
N ASP A 81 12.82 -23.69 12.67
CA ASP A 81 12.68 -22.24 12.43
C ASP A 81 11.31 -21.72 12.87
N LYS A 82 10.24 -22.44 12.50
CA LYS A 82 8.87 -22.07 12.89
C LYS A 82 8.69 -22.08 14.40
N VAL A 83 9.21 -23.11 15.07
CA VAL A 83 9.15 -23.20 16.54
C VAL A 83 9.89 -22.03 17.18
N VAL A 84 11.11 -21.75 16.71
CA VAL A 84 11.94 -20.64 17.19
C VAL A 84 11.21 -19.30 17.01
N TYR A 85 10.74 -18.97 15.81
CA TYR A 85 10.06 -17.70 15.56
C TYR A 85 8.71 -17.58 16.28
N SER A 86 7.97 -18.69 16.44
CA SER A 86 6.72 -18.71 17.21
C SER A 86 6.92 -18.50 18.71
N ILE A 87 8.15 -18.64 19.21
CA ILE A 87 8.51 -18.30 20.59
C ILE A 87 9.03 -16.86 20.67
N VAL A 88 10.02 -16.50 19.83
CA VAL A 88 10.70 -15.19 19.91
C VAL A 88 9.75 -14.02 19.65
N PHE A 89 9.00 -14.03 18.54
CA PHE A 89 8.23 -12.83 18.15
C PHE A 89 7.05 -12.53 19.08
N PRO A 90 6.21 -13.50 19.49
CA PRO A 90 5.18 -13.24 20.49
C PRO A 90 5.76 -12.74 21.82
N MET A 91 6.90 -13.30 22.23
CA MET A 91 7.58 -12.87 23.46
C MET A 91 8.10 -11.44 23.36
N VAL A 92 8.69 -11.05 22.23
CA VAL A 92 9.11 -9.67 21.97
C VAL A 92 7.90 -8.74 22.01
N ALA A 93 6.79 -9.10 21.37
CA ALA A 93 5.57 -8.29 21.41
C ALA A 93 5.05 -8.07 22.84
N VAL A 94 5.01 -9.12 23.66
CA VAL A 94 4.65 -9.02 25.08
C VAL A 94 5.67 -8.19 25.85
N GLY A 95 6.97 -8.38 25.60
CA GLY A 95 8.05 -7.61 26.23
C GLY A 95 7.95 -6.12 25.94
N MET A 96 7.60 -5.73 24.71
CA MET A 96 7.37 -4.33 24.35
C MET A 96 6.17 -3.73 25.09
N MET A 97 5.09 -4.50 25.25
CA MET A 97 3.93 -4.07 26.05
C MET A 97 4.26 -3.95 27.54
N TRP A 98 5.06 -4.87 28.07
CA TRP A 98 5.55 -4.81 29.45
C TRP A 98 6.44 -3.57 29.64
N ARG A 99 7.44 -3.37 28.77
CA ARG A 99 8.35 -2.22 28.81
C ARG A 99 7.61 -0.89 28.81
N TYR A 100 6.54 -0.78 28.02
CA TYR A 100 5.71 0.43 27.95
C TYR A 100 5.17 0.87 29.34
N GLN A 101 4.93 -0.08 30.25
CA GLN A 101 4.45 0.21 31.61
C GLN A 101 5.53 0.78 32.53
N TYR A 102 6.81 0.56 32.21
CA TYR A 102 7.97 0.95 33.03
C TYR A 102 8.84 2.02 32.35
N LEU A 103 8.27 2.78 31.42
CA LEU A 103 8.97 3.88 30.77
C LEU A 103 9.19 5.06 31.75
N PRO A 104 10.31 5.80 31.61
CA PRO A 104 10.54 7.00 32.40
C PRO A 104 9.53 8.11 32.05
N GLU A 105 9.19 8.96 33.02
CA GLU A 105 8.19 10.05 32.84
C GLU A 105 8.56 11.05 31.72
N SER A 106 9.83 11.13 31.32
CA SER A 106 10.32 11.97 30.22
C SER A 106 10.08 11.38 28.81
N ALA A 107 9.57 10.16 28.70
CA ALA A 107 9.37 9.49 27.42
C ALA A 107 8.13 10.01 26.66
N ASN A 108 8.24 10.05 25.33
CA ASN A 108 7.10 10.40 24.47
C ASN A 108 6.14 9.21 24.33
N LEU A 109 5.13 9.15 25.20
CA LEU A 109 4.17 8.04 25.27
C LEU A 109 3.44 7.74 23.95
N ARG A 110 3.17 8.75 23.10
CA ARG A 110 2.50 8.53 21.80
C ARG A 110 3.40 7.81 20.81
N LEU A 111 4.69 8.18 20.79
CA LEU A 111 5.68 7.59 19.90
C LEU A 111 6.03 6.16 20.34
N GLU A 112 6.11 5.93 21.66
CA GLU A 112 6.32 4.59 22.22
C GLU A 112 5.11 3.67 21.98
N MET A 113 3.87 4.18 22.10
CA MET A 113 2.68 3.40 21.71
C MET A 113 2.69 3.03 20.23
N LEU A 114 3.09 3.95 19.36
CA LEU A 114 3.23 3.67 17.93
C LEU A 114 4.25 2.55 17.70
N HIS A 115 5.38 2.58 18.42
CA HIS A 115 6.44 1.58 18.34
C HIS A 115 5.95 0.20 18.80
N VAL A 116 5.25 0.12 19.94
CA VAL A 116 4.62 -1.14 20.42
C VAL A 116 3.66 -1.71 19.37
N VAL A 117 2.80 -0.88 18.78
CA VAL A 117 1.87 -1.30 17.72
C VAL A 117 2.63 -1.77 16.48
N PHE A 118 3.71 -1.07 16.11
CA PHE A 118 4.51 -1.42 14.93
C PHE A 118 5.22 -2.76 15.10
N VAL A 119 5.85 -3.01 16.26
CA VAL A 119 6.45 -4.30 16.60
C VAL A 119 5.40 -5.41 16.61
N PHE A 120 4.20 -5.17 17.16
CA PHE A 120 3.11 -6.15 17.13
C PHE A 120 2.72 -6.52 15.69
N VAL A 121 2.51 -5.52 14.82
CA VAL A 121 2.19 -5.75 13.39
C VAL A 121 3.32 -6.50 12.69
N LEU A 122 4.58 -6.17 12.98
CA LEU A 122 5.76 -6.85 12.46
C LEU A 122 5.78 -8.32 12.89
N CYS A 123 5.56 -8.62 14.17
CA CYS A 123 5.50 -9.99 14.70
C CYS A 123 4.42 -10.82 14.02
N VAL A 124 3.20 -10.27 13.91
CA VAL A 124 2.09 -10.93 13.21
C VAL A 124 2.42 -11.17 11.74
N THR A 125 3.01 -10.17 11.07
CA THR A 125 3.38 -10.26 9.65
C THR A 125 4.40 -11.36 9.41
N VAL A 126 5.43 -11.47 10.26
CA VAL A 126 6.47 -12.50 10.13
C VAL A 126 5.87 -13.90 10.26
N LEU A 127 5.02 -14.13 11.28
CA LEU A 127 4.39 -15.43 11.50
C LEU A 127 3.41 -15.81 10.37
N LEU A 128 2.60 -14.85 9.91
CA LEU A 128 1.67 -15.07 8.80
C LEU A 128 2.40 -15.35 7.49
N ARG A 129 3.46 -14.59 7.20
CA ARG A 129 4.26 -14.73 5.99
C ARG A 129 4.82 -16.12 5.83
N ASP A 130 5.31 -16.75 6.91
CA ASP A 130 5.91 -18.08 6.83
C ASP A 130 4.88 -19.19 6.60
N ASN A 131 3.70 -19.06 7.20
CA ASN A 131 2.57 -19.94 6.90
C ASN A 131 2.09 -19.75 5.45
N PHE A 132 2.02 -18.50 4.99
CA PHE A 132 1.67 -18.16 3.61
C PHE A 132 2.67 -18.72 2.60
N ALA A 133 3.97 -18.54 2.83
CA ALA A 133 5.02 -19.07 1.96
C ALA A 133 4.95 -20.60 1.85
N HIS A 134 4.72 -21.30 2.97
CA HIS A 134 4.55 -22.75 2.97
C HIS A 134 3.29 -23.18 2.20
N PHE A 135 2.16 -22.50 2.45
CA PHE A 135 0.91 -22.72 1.73
C PHE A 135 1.13 -22.58 0.22
N MET A 136 1.71 -21.47 -0.24
CA MET A 136 1.96 -21.22 -1.66
C MET A 136 2.88 -22.25 -2.32
N ARG A 137 3.92 -22.71 -1.61
CA ARG A 137 4.85 -23.72 -2.10
C ARG A 137 4.21 -25.10 -2.26
N ASN A 138 3.24 -25.45 -1.42
CA ASN A 138 2.58 -26.75 -1.52
C ASN A 138 1.87 -26.92 -2.88
N PHE A 139 1.35 -25.83 -3.45
CA PHE A 139 0.75 -25.85 -4.79
C PHE A 139 1.80 -26.01 -5.90
N SER A 140 3.02 -25.45 -5.73
CA SER A 140 4.09 -25.60 -6.74
C SER A 140 4.69 -27.01 -6.75
N LEU A 141 4.89 -27.59 -5.57
CA LEU A 141 5.42 -28.95 -5.41
C LEU A 141 4.49 -30.00 -6.07
N ARG A 142 3.18 -29.76 -6.08
CA ARG A 142 2.20 -30.62 -6.75
C ARG A 142 2.28 -30.54 -8.28
N LYS A 143 2.77 -29.43 -8.84
CA LYS A 143 2.97 -29.24 -10.29
C LYS A 143 4.38 -29.62 -10.78
N GLY A 144 5.28 -30.07 -9.90
CA GLY A 144 6.63 -30.53 -10.28
C GLY A 144 7.64 -29.40 -10.55
N GLU A 145 7.34 -28.15 -10.20
CA GLU A 145 8.29 -27.03 -10.31
C GLU A 145 9.15 -26.94 -9.03
N GLU A 146 10.42 -27.36 -9.11
CA GLU A 146 11.32 -27.50 -7.96
C GLU A 146 12.15 -26.25 -7.59
N GLU A 147 12.01 -25.14 -8.29
CA GLU A 147 12.91 -24.01 -8.06
C GLU A 147 12.52 -23.15 -6.85
N GLU A 148 13.16 -23.41 -5.72
CA GLU A 148 13.10 -22.55 -4.54
C GLU A 148 13.66 -21.15 -4.87
N MET A 149 12.95 -20.07 -4.50
CA MET A 149 13.54 -18.72 -4.49
C MET A 149 14.58 -18.65 -3.36
N LYS A 150 15.80 -19.12 -3.64
CA LYS A 150 16.91 -19.17 -2.68
C LYS A 150 17.30 -17.79 -2.15
N GLU A 151 17.20 -16.75 -2.98
CA GLU A 151 17.74 -15.42 -2.66
C GLU A 151 16.90 -14.65 -1.63
N VAL A 152 15.58 -14.57 -1.81
CA VAL A 152 14.68 -13.85 -0.89
C VAL A 152 14.56 -14.56 0.47
N THR A 153 14.62 -15.89 0.48
CA THR A 153 14.53 -16.69 1.70
C THR A 153 15.81 -16.58 2.55
N ARG A 154 16.98 -16.51 1.90
CA ARG A 154 18.29 -16.32 2.56
C ARG A 154 18.48 -14.91 3.11
N LEU A 155 18.08 -13.88 2.35
CA LEU A 155 18.15 -12.50 2.83
C LEU A 155 17.28 -12.31 4.09
N ARG A 156 16.12 -12.98 4.16
CA ARG A 156 15.27 -12.99 5.35
C ARG A 156 15.97 -13.61 6.56
N THR A 157 16.49 -14.83 6.48
CA THR A 157 17.08 -15.49 7.66
C THR A 157 18.28 -14.70 8.19
N MET A 158 19.06 -14.10 7.28
CA MET A 158 20.17 -13.22 7.65
C MET A 158 19.75 -11.95 8.40
N VAL A 159 18.53 -11.43 8.18
CA VAL A 159 18.06 -10.17 8.78
C VAL A 159 17.10 -10.41 9.96
N ALA A 160 16.23 -11.41 9.89
CA ALA A 160 15.20 -11.70 10.89
C ALA A 160 15.80 -12.06 12.26
N ALA A 161 16.84 -12.88 12.25
CA ALA A 161 17.51 -13.35 13.47
C ALA A 161 18.17 -12.19 14.24
N PRO A 162 19.02 -11.34 13.63
CA PRO A 162 19.57 -10.16 14.28
C PRO A 162 18.51 -9.18 14.77
N VAL A 163 17.47 -8.91 13.96
CA VAL A 163 16.39 -8.00 14.34
C VAL A 163 15.62 -8.53 15.55
N GLY A 164 15.29 -9.82 15.58
CA GLY A 164 14.62 -10.45 16.72
C GLY A 164 15.43 -10.34 18.02
N VAL A 165 16.75 -10.50 17.95
CA VAL A 165 17.64 -10.32 19.11
C VAL A 165 17.69 -8.87 19.56
N ILE A 166 17.85 -7.92 18.63
CA ILE A 166 17.87 -6.48 18.96
C ILE A 166 16.56 -6.07 19.65
N LEU A 167 15.42 -6.49 19.10
CA LEU A 167 14.11 -6.20 19.69
C LEU A 167 13.95 -6.88 21.05
N TYR A 168 14.45 -8.10 21.24
CA TYR A 168 14.44 -8.78 22.55
C TYR A 168 15.29 -8.03 23.59
N ILE A 169 16.52 -7.64 23.23
CA ILE A 169 17.42 -6.85 24.08
C ILE A 169 16.72 -5.56 24.48
N HIS A 170 16.12 -4.84 23.53
CA HIS A 170 15.42 -3.59 23.80
C HIS A 170 14.18 -3.79 24.68
N ALA A 171 13.35 -4.80 24.39
CA ALA A 171 12.12 -5.09 25.11
C ALA A 171 12.35 -5.39 26.59
N PHE A 172 13.38 -6.19 26.91
CA PHE A 172 13.64 -6.65 28.28
C PHE A 172 14.81 -5.93 28.96
N TYR A 173 15.28 -4.81 28.41
CA TYR A 173 16.44 -4.10 28.93
C TYR A 173 16.23 -3.61 30.37
N ILE A 174 17.14 -3.98 31.27
CA ILE A 174 17.21 -3.52 32.66
C ILE A 174 18.57 -2.84 32.91
N PRO A 175 18.64 -1.65 33.54
CA PRO A 175 19.91 -1.02 33.92
C PRO A 175 20.57 -1.74 35.13
N GLY A 176 21.90 -1.64 35.26
CA GLY A 176 22.63 -2.08 36.47
C GLY A 176 22.98 -3.57 36.56
N GLY A 177 23.28 -4.22 35.44
CA GLY A 177 23.73 -5.62 35.43
C GLY A 177 25.24 -5.81 35.63
N PRO A 178 25.75 -7.04 35.43
CA PRO A 178 27.11 -7.43 35.79
C PRO A 178 28.18 -6.66 35.00
N ASP A 179 29.31 -6.35 35.67
CA ASP A 179 30.49 -5.69 35.11
C ASP A 179 31.23 -6.60 34.10
N SER A 180 30.61 -6.80 32.94
CA SER A 180 31.18 -7.58 31.84
C SER A 180 31.15 -6.77 30.54
N SER A 181 32.18 -6.96 29.71
CA SER A 181 32.26 -6.33 28.39
C SER A 181 31.02 -6.65 27.52
N LEU A 182 30.51 -7.89 27.63
CA LEU A 182 29.30 -8.33 26.94
C LEU A 182 28.05 -7.57 27.41
N TYR A 183 27.89 -7.37 28.72
CA TYR A 183 26.75 -6.63 29.25
C TYR A 183 26.78 -5.15 28.83
N SER A 184 27.96 -4.54 28.80
CA SER A 184 28.13 -3.17 28.30
C SER A 184 27.70 -3.02 26.84
N TRP A 185 28.12 -3.96 25.97
CA TRP A 185 27.67 -4.01 24.58
C TRP A 185 26.15 -4.21 24.44
N MET A 186 25.57 -5.08 25.26
CA MET A 186 24.13 -5.31 25.29
C MET A 186 23.34 -4.10 25.81
N SER A 187 23.88 -3.38 26.79
CA SER A 187 23.28 -2.16 27.33
C SER A 187 23.25 -1.04 26.29
N TRP A 188 24.31 -0.92 25.49
CA TRP A 188 24.31 -0.02 24.33
C TRP A 188 23.22 -0.35 23.32
N LEU A 189 22.99 -1.64 23.01
CA LEU A 189 21.89 -2.08 22.13
C LEU A 189 20.50 -1.89 22.76
N GLY A 190 20.37 -2.08 24.07
CA GLY A 190 19.11 -1.86 24.79
C GLY A 190 18.67 -0.39 24.80
N ALA A 191 19.65 0.52 24.76
CA ALA A 191 19.45 1.97 24.78
C ALA A 191 19.35 2.61 23.37
N ILE A 192 19.10 1.84 22.31
CA ILE A 192 18.96 2.36 20.95
C ILE A 192 17.79 3.37 20.88
N PRO A 193 17.97 4.54 20.20
CA PRO A 193 16.88 5.48 19.97
C PRO A 193 15.74 4.88 19.14
N ILE A 194 14.49 5.19 19.52
CA ILE A 194 13.29 4.62 18.90
C ILE A 194 13.23 4.90 17.38
N GLN A 195 13.77 6.05 16.92
CA GLN A 195 13.83 6.37 15.49
C GLN A 195 14.65 5.36 14.69
N GLN A 196 15.72 4.81 15.28
CA GLN A 196 16.55 3.78 14.64
C GLN A 196 15.85 2.41 14.62
N LEU A 197 15.08 2.10 15.67
CA LEU A 197 14.24 0.90 15.71
C LEU A 197 13.15 0.95 14.66
N PHE A 198 12.44 2.07 14.51
CA PHE A 198 11.47 2.25 13.42
C PHE A 198 12.09 2.03 12.04
N PHE A 199 13.29 2.54 11.80
CA PHE A 199 13.98 2.32 10.53
C PHE A 199 14.23 0.83 10.28
N LEU A 200 14.74 0.12 11.29
CA LEU A 200 15.02 -1.32 11.23
C LEU A 200 13.73 -2.13 11.00
N GLU A 201 12.66 -1.79 11.71
CA GLU A 201 11.36 -2.45 11.62
C GLU A 201 10.69 -2.21 10.28
N ILE A 202 10.69 -0.97 9.77
CA ILE A 202 10.14 -0.64 8.44
C ILE A 202 10.89 -1.42 7.36
N LEU A 203 12.22 -1.44 7.42
CA LEU A 203 13.04 -2.22 6.50
C LEU A 203 12.67 -3.71 6.55
N PHE A 204 12.51 -4.26 7.75
CA PHE A 204 12.16 -5.66 7.92
C PHE A 204 10.74 -5.98 7.44
N LEU A 205 9.79 -5.07 7.66
CA LEU A 205 8.42 -5.17 7.15
C LEU A 205 8.38 -5.13 5.62
N ILE A 206 9.17 -4.26 4.99
CA ILE A 206 9.35 -4.21 3.53
C ILE A 206 9.89 -5.55 3.00
N ILE A 207 10.90 -6.13 3.65
CA ILE A 207 11.46 -7.45 3.27
C ILE A 207 10.38 -8.53 3.37
N ASN A 208 9.58 -8.55 4.44
CA ASN A 208 8.52 -9.54 4.64
C ASN A 208 7.40 -9.40 3.59
N PHE A 209 6.86 -8.20 3.38
CA PHE A 209 5.84 -7.96 2.36
C PHE A 209 6.37 -8.18 0.94
N GLY A 210 7.60 -7.75 0.65
CA GLY A 210 8.28 -8.02 -0.62
C GLY A 210 8.40 -9.52 -0.88
N SER A 211 8.67 -10.30 0.17
CA SER A 211 8.69 -11.75 0.05
C SER A 211 7.31 -12.36 -0.21
N ILE A 212 6.25 -11.93 0.49
CA ILE A 212 4.87 -12.38 0.23
C ILE A 212 4.51 -12.10 -1.23
N ALA A 213 4.76 -10.87 -1.69
CA ALA A 213 4.53 -10.46 -3.07
C ALA A 213 5.32 -11.32 -4.08
N GLY A 214 6.57 -11.67 -3.75
CA GLY A 214 7.39 -12.61 -4.52
C GLY A 214 6.74 -13.99 -4.66
N TYR A 215 6.23 -14.57 -3.56
CA TYR A 215 5.51 -15.84 -3.59
C TYR A 215 4.22 -15.76 -4.40
N CYS A 216 3.44 -14.69 -4.25
CA CYS A 216 2.24 -14.45 -5.06
C CYS A 216 2.58 -14.36 -6.55
N ARG A 217 3.65 -13.64 -6.91
CA ARG A 217 4.06 -13.49 -8.31
C ARG A 217 4.53 -14.80 -8.92
N LYS A 218 5.30 -15.60 -8.18
CA LYS A 218 5.87 -16.86 -8.69
C LYS A 218 4.85 -18.00 -8.71
N TYR A 219 4.08 -18.17 -7.63
CA TYR A 219 3.22 -19.35 -7.44
C TYR A 219 1.71 -19.03 -7.46
N GLY A 220 1.33 -17.76 -7.51
CA GLY A 220 -0.08 -17.36 -7.42
C GLY A 220 -0.95 -17.87 -8.55
N THR A 221 -0.43 -17.96 -9.78
CA THR A 221 -1.16 -18.54 -10.90
C THR A 221 -1.43 -20.02 -10.68
N ALA A 222 -0.39 -20.80 -10.32
CA ALA A 222 -0.51 -22.22 -10.04
C ALA A 222 -1.48 -22.52 -8.87
N CYS A 223 -1.33 -21.77 -7.78
CA CYS A 223 -2.21 -21.85 -6.61
C CYS A 223 -3.67 -21.56 -6.98
N LEU A 224 -3.90 -20.49 -7.75
CA LEU A 224 -5.24 -20.11 -8.15
C LEU A 224 -5.89 -21.12 -9.11
N ASP A 225 -5.14 -21.67 -10.07
CA ASP A 225 -5.65 -22.67 -11.01
C ASP A 225 -6.07 -23.96 -10.27
N GLU A 226 -5.28 -24.41 -9.30
CA GLU A 226 -5.60 -25.60 -8.48
C GLU A 226 -6.76 -25.34 -7.52
N LEU A 227 -6.79 -24.19 -6.85
CA LEU A 227 -7.91 -23.77 -5.99
C LEU A 227 -9.23 -23.67 -6.77
N CYS A 228 -9.16 -23.31 -8.05
CA CYS A 228 -10.33 -23.21 -8.90
C CYS A 228 -10.71 -24.52 -9.58
N LEU A 229 -9.95 -25.61 -9.38
CA LEU A 229 -10.14 -26.88 -10.12
C LEU A 229 -10.20 -26.65 -11.64
N ASP A 230 -9.34 -25.75 -12.16
CA ASP A 230 -9.33 -25.27 -13.54
C ASP A 230 -10.62 -24.59 -14.03
N ASP A 231 -11.55 -24.26 -13.13
CA ASP A 231 -12.74 -23.45 -13.45
C ASP A 231 -12.35 -21.99 -13.68
N LYS A 232 -12.35 -21.61 -14.96
CA LYS A 232 -12.05 -20.25 -15.42
C LYS A 232 -13.02 -19.20 -14.89
N VAL A 233 -14.28 -19.55 -14.57
CA VAL A 233 -15.28 -18.63 -14.03
C VAL A 233 -14.98 -18.33 -12.56
N LEU A 234 -14.73 -19.37 -11.76
CA LEU A 234 -14.35 -19.22 -10.35
C LEU A 234 -13.06 -18.41 -10.20
N ARG A 235 -12.06 -18.71 -11.04
CA ARG A 235 -10.79 -17.97 -11.13
C ARG A 235 -11.01 -16.48 -11.36
N ARG A 236 -11.87 -16.12 -12.31
CA ARG A 236 -12.20 -14.73 -12.59
C ARG A 236 -12.95 -14.05 -11.44
N ARG A 237 -13.85 -14.76 -10.75
CA ARG A 237 -14.55 -14.22 -9.57
C ARG A 237 -13.59 -13.89 -8.43
N ILE A 238 -12.64 -14.78 -8.13
CA ILE A 238 -11.62 -14.54 -7.10
C ILE A 238 -10.74 -13.35 -7.50
N LEU A 239 -10.28 -13.30 -8.75
CA LEU A 239 -9.46 -12.20 -9.25
C LEU A 239 -10.20 -10.86 -9.29
N ALA A 240 -11.53 -10.87 -9.46
CA ALA A 240 -12.35 -9.66 -9.45
C ALA A 240 -12.45 -9.00 -8.06
N VAL A 241 -12.13 -9.71 -6.98
CA VAL A 241 -12.11 -9.12 -5.62
C VAL A 241 -11.08 -7.98 -5.53
N PHE A 242 -9.93 -8.11 -6.19
CA PHE A 242 -8.87 -7.09 -6.13
C PHE A 242 -9.27 -5.74 -6.75
N PRO A 243 -9.70 -5.66 -8.03
CA PRO A 243 -10.17 -4.40 -8.59
C PRO A 243 -11.38 -3.87 -7.82
N ASN A 244 -12.36 -4.73 -7.48
CA ASN A 244 -13.53 -4.29 -6.72
C ASN A 244 -13.16 -3.67 -5.35
N ALA A 245 -12.13 -4.19 -4.67
CA ALA A 245 -11.66 -3.61 -3.41
C ALA A 245 -11.05 -2.22 -3.60
N PHE A 246 -10.30 -1.99 -4.69
CA PHE A 246 -9.81 -0.67 -5.04
C PHE A 246 -10.95 0.29 -5.42
N THR A 247 -11.98 -0.19 -6.10
CA THR A 247 -13.18 0.59 -6.40
C THR A 247 -13.93 0.98 -5.12
N VAL A 248 -14.08 0.07 -4.14
CA VAL A 248 -14.65 0.43 -2.83
C VAL A 248 -13.77 1.45 -2.10
N MET A 249 -12.45 1.35 -2.23
CA MET A 249 -11.52 2.33 -1.66
C MET A 249 -11.68 3.71 -2.30
N ASN A 250 -11.90 3.79 -3.62
CA ASN A 250 -12.24 5.03 -4.32
C ASN A 250 -13.46 5.69 -3.64
N ALA A 251 -14.59 4.99 -3.55
CA ALA A 251 -15.81 5.53 -2.92
C ALA A 251 -15.57 5.99 -1.46
N LEU A 252 -14.81 5.22 -0.69
CA LEU A 252 -14.45 5.56 0.68
C LEU A 252 -13.63 6.86 0.74
N MET A 253 -12.67 7.05 -0.18
CA MET A 253 -11.93 8.31 -0.29
C MET A 253 -12.87 9.48 -0.59
N GLY A 254 -13.86 9.30 -1.46
CA GLY A 254 -14.91 10.31 -1.70
C GLY A 254 -15.61 10.77 -0.42
N VAL A 255 -16.08 9.82 0.39
CA VAL A 255 -16.72 10.11 1.69
C VAL A 255 -15.74 10.76 2.67
N LEU A 256 -14.50 10.27 2.73
CA LEU A 256 -13.46 10.85 3.60
C LEU A 256 -13.14 12.29 3.19
N ALA A 257 -13.10 12.61 1.90
CA ALA A 257 -12.88 13.99 1.44
C ALA A 257 -13.96 14.94 1.99
N ILE A 258 -15.23 14.53 1.97
CA ILE A 258 -16.33 15.29 2.58
C ILE A 258 -16.09 15.47 4.09
N MET A 259 -15.70 14.41 4.81
CA MET A 259 -15.44 14.48 6.25
C MET A 259 -14.29 15.41 6.61
N PHE A 260 -13.21 15.43 5.82
CA PHE A 260 -12.09 16.34 6.02
C PHE A 260 -12.50 17.78 5.73
N ALA A 261 -13.25 18.01 4.65
CA ALA A 261 -13.76 19.33 4.33
C ALA A 261 -14.69 19.88 5.42
N TYR A 262 -15.55 19.03 5.99
CA TYR A 262 -16.41 19.39 7.12
C TYR A 262 -15.62 19.85 8.35
N ARG A 263 -14.38 19.38 8.54
CA ARG A 263 -13.48 19.82 9.62
C ARG A 263 -12.63 21.04 9.24
N GLY A 264 -12.93 21.73 8.15
CA GLY A 264 -12.17 22.86 7.61
C GLY A 264 -10.89 22.47 6.88
N ARG A 265 -10.54 21.18 6.79
CA ARG A 265 -9.29 20.69 6.19
C ARG A 265 -9.41 20.51 4.68
N ILE A 266 -9.57 21.61 3.95
CA ILE A 266 -9.90 21.59 2.52
C ILE A 266 -8.73 21.07 1.66
N GLN A 267 -7.49 21.40 2.03
CA GLN A 267 -6.31 20.92 1.32
C GLN A 267 -6.17 19.39 1.41
N GLU A 268 -6.38 18.82 2.59
CA GLU A 268 -6.39 17.37 2.79
C GLU A 268 -7.57 16.71 2.07
N ALA A 269 -8.76 17.33 2.07
CA ALA A 269 -9.91 16.85 1.31
C ALA A 269 -9.58 16.72 -0.20
N TYR A 270 -8.89 17.72 -0.77
CA TYR A 270 -8.43 17.67 -2.15
C TYR A 270 -7.39 16.56 -2.39
N LEU A 271 -6.44 16.37 -1.47
CA LEU A 271 -5.45 15.28 -1.57
C LEU A 271 -6.10 13.90 -1.49
N ILE A 272 -7.15 13.74 -0.67
CA ILE A 272 -7.93 12.51 -0.59
C ILE A 272 -8.69 12.28 -1.90
N LEU A 273 -9.26 13.33 -2.49
CA LEU A 273 -9.93 13.26 -3.79
C LEU A 273 -8.95 12.89 -4.94
N LEU A 274 -7.72 13.39 -4.90
CA LEU A 274 -6.63 12.93 -5.76
C LEU A 274 -6.33 11.43 -5.55
N GLY A 275 -6.33 10.98 -4.29
CA GLY A 275 -6.20 9.57 -3.92
C GLY A 275 -7.33 8.69 -4.47
N ALA A 276 -8.57 9.19 -4.46
CA ALA A 276 -9.72 8.52 -5.07
C ALA A 276 -9.47 8.26 -6.57
N GLY A 277 -9.01 9.28 -7.31
CA GLY A 277 -8.68 9.15 -8.74
C GLY A 277 -7.48 8.24 -9.02
N PHE A 278 -6.59 8.10 -8.05
CA PHE A 278 -5.50 7.13 -8.12
C PHE A 278 -6.01 5.68 -7.98
N PHE A 279 -6.95 5.42 -7.07
CA PHE A 279 -7.55 4.09 -6.90
C PHE A 279 -8.40 3.66 -8.09
N ASP A 280 -9.22 4.56 -8.64
CA ASP A 280 -9.94 4.37 -9.92
C ASP A 280 -8.96 3.95 -11.05
N LYS A 281 -7.87 4.69 -11.23
CA LYS A 281 -6.87 4.32 -12.25
C LYS A 281 -6.24 2.94 -11.99
N ILE A 282 -6.02 2.58 -10.73
CA ILE A 282 -5.45 1.28 -10.38
C ILE A 282 -6.43 0.15 -10.65
N ASP A 283 -7.70 0.28 -10.26
CA ASP A 283 -8.68 -0.79 -10.40
C ASP A 283 -8.88 -1.19 -11.87
N GLY A 284 -8.97 -0.22 -12.79
CA GLY A 284 -9.13 -0.46 -14.21
C GLY A 284 -7.86 -1.04 -14.83
N SER A 285 -6.69 -0.64 -14.34
CA SER A 285 -5.40 -1.22 -14.73
C SER A 285 -5.26 -2.67 -14.28
N VAL A 286 -5.64 -2.96 -13.02
CA VAL A 286 -5.61 -4.29 -12.42
C VAL A 286 -6.62 -5.21 -13.12
N ALA A 287 -7.84 -4.74 -13.37
CA ALA A 287 -8.87 -5.51 -14.08
C ALA A 287 -8.41 -5.91 -15.49
N ARG A 288 -7.77 -5.00 -16.23
CA ARG A 288 -7.16 -5.29 -17.55
C ARG A 288 -6.03 -6.31 -17.45
N LYS A 289 -5.08 -6.12 -16.51
CA LYS A 289 -3.95 -7.04 -16.31
C LYS A 289 -4.38 -8.44 -15.90
N LEU A 290 -5.46 -8.56 -15.13
CA LEU A 290 -6.02 -9.84 -14.70
C LEU A 290 -6.92 -10.50 -15.77
N GLY A 291 -7.09 -9.87 -16.95
CA GLY A 291 -7.89 -10.42 -18.04
C GLY A 291 -9.38 -10.50 -17.72
N LEU A 292 -9.87 -9.63 -16.83
CA LEU A 292 -11.28 -9.58 -16.41
C LEU A 292 -12.14 -8.81 -17.41
N THR A 293 -11.53 -7.96 -18.25
CA THR A 293 -12.22 -7.14 -19.25
C THR A 293 -12.49 -7.88 -20.57
N THR A 294 -11.87 -9.04 -20.81
CA THR A 294 -12.10 -9.84 -22.03
C THR A 294 -13.20 -10.87 -21.79
N PRO A 295 -14.23 -11.00 -22.65
CA PRO A 295 -15.26 -12.04 -22.49
C PRO A 295 -14.66 -13.45 -22.60
N LEU A 296 -15.24 -14.42 -21.89
CA LEU A 296 -14.87 -15.83 -22.03
C LEU A 296 -15.26 -16.34 -23.43
N PRO A 297 -14.47 -17.21 -24.07
CA PRO A 297 -14.80 -17.79 -25.38
C PRO A 297 -16.17 -18.49 -25.44
N SER A 298 -16.63 -19.00 -24.29
CA SER A 298 -17.91 -19.73 -24.15
C SER A 298 -19.09 -18.83 -23.74
N ALA A 299 -18.89 -17.53 -23.52
CA ALA A 299 -19.97 -16.62 -23.14
C ALA A 299 -20.68 -16.08 -24.38
N LYS A 300 -22.02 -16.23 -24.45
CA LYS A 300 -22.83 -15.57 -25.48
C LYS A 300 -22.50 -14.07 -25.51
N PRO A 301 -22.30 -13.46 -26.68
CA PRO A 301 -22.07 -12.02 -26.77
C PRO A 301 -23.29 -11.32 -26.17
N LYS A 302 -23.12 -10.68 -25.00
CA LYS A 302 -24.16 -9.82 -24.45
C LYS A 302 -24.19 -8.54 -25.28
N LYS A 303 -25.39 -8.10 -25.65
CA LYS A 303 -25.64 -6.82 -26.35
C LYS A 303 -25.09 -5.61 -25.58
N TYR A 304 -24.88 -5.75 -24.26
CA TYR A 304 -24.26 -4.78 -23.37
C TYR A 304 -23.16 -5.44 -22.54
N ASN A 305 -21.97 -4.82 -22.47
CA ASN A 305 -20.85 -5.26 -21.62
C ASN A 305 -21.02 -4.79 -20.16
N ILE A 306 -22.20 -5.01 -19.57
CA ILE A 306 -22.45 -4.64 -18.18
C ILE A 306 -21.89 -5.74 -17.27
N THR A 307 -20.89 -5.37 -16.48
CA THR A 307 -20.27 -6.23 -15.46
C THR A 307 -20.57 -5.66 -14.08
N LEU A 308 -20.62 -6.53 -13.05
CA LEU A 308 -20.79 -6.06 -11.67
C LEU A 308 -19.67 -5.11 -11.24
N GLY A 309 -18.43 -5.34 -11.72
CA GLY A 309 -17.30 -4.44 -11.47
C GLY A 309 -17.52 -3.07 -12.10
N GLY A 310 -18.02 -3.01 -13.34
CA GLY A 310 -18.34 -1.74 -14.00
C GLY A 310 -19.44 -0.95 -13.28
N ILE A 311 -20.52 -1.62 -12.82
CA ILE A 311 -21.56 -0.95 -12.02
C ILE A 311 -20.98 -0.40 -10.72
N LEU A 312 -20.13 -1.18 -10.04
CA LEU A 312 -19.49 -0.76 -8.80
C LEU A 312 -18.58 0.46 -9.03
N ASP A 313 -17.88 0.48 -10.17
CA ASP A 313 -17.03 1.58 -10.62
C ASP A 313 -17.84 2.86 -10.84
N ASP A 314 -18.92 2.79 -11.61
CA ASP A 314 -19.82 3.93 -11.85
C ASP A 314 -20.45 4.47 -10.56
N VAL A 315 -20.83 3.58 -9.62
CA VAL A 315 -21.35 3.97 -8.30
C VAL A 315 -20.27 4.65 -7.47
N SER A 316 -19.06 4.11 -7.46
CA SER A 316 -17.92 4.69 -6.74
C SER A 316 -17.55 6.07 -7.29
N ASP A 317 -17.44 6.20 -8.61
CA ASP A 317 -17.17 7.46 -9.30
C ASP A 317 -18.26 8.51 -9.04
N THR A 318 -19.52 8.07 -8.94
CA THR A 318 -20.61 8.96 -8.54
C THR A 318 -20.39 9.52 -7.14
N VAL A 319 -20.01 8.68 -6.16
CA VAL A 319 -19.75 9.14 -4.79
C VAL A 319 -18.54 10.07 -4.75
N SER A 320 -17.43 9.66 -5.34
CA SER A 320 -16.15 10.36 -5.23
C SER A 320 -16.08 11.62 -6.08
N PHE A 321 -16.58 11.59 -7.32
CA PHE A 321 -16.32 12.66 -8.28
C PHE A 321 -17.56 13.46 -8.66
N CYS A 322 -18.78 12.96 -8.42
CA CYS A 322 -19.99 13.76 -8.59
C CYS A 322 -20.45 14.36 -7.26
N ILE A 323 -20.66 13.52 -6.23
CA ILE A 323 -21.26 13.92 -4.96
C ILE A 323 -20.26 14.67 -4.09
N ALA A 324 -19.07 14.12 -3.83
CA ALA A 324 -18.13 14.74 -2.90
C ALA A 324 -17.75 16.19 -3.27
N PRO A 325 -17.38 16.53 -4.52
CA PRO A 325 -17.05 17.91 -4.87
C PRO A 325 -18.25 18.85 -4.76
N ALA A 326 -19.45 18.39 -5.12
CA ALA A 326 -20.67 19.19 -5.02
C ALA A 326 -21.07 19.48 -3.57
N VAL A 327 -20.91 18.49 -2.67
CA VAL A 327 -21.17 18.67 -1.23
C VAL A 327 -20.13 19.59 -0.60
N ILE A 328 -18.84 19.40 -0.91
CA ILE A 328 -17.77 20.28 -0.41
C ILE A 328 -17.99 21.73 -0.88
N PHE A 329 -18.35 21.91 -2.15
CA PHE A 329 -18.72 23.21 -2.70
C PHE A 329 -19.86 23.87 -1.90
N TYR A 330 -20.95 23.14 -1.66
CA TYR A 330 -22.08 23.64 -0.90
C TYR A 330 -21.67 24.06 0.52
N MET A 331 -20.92 23.20 1.23
CA MET A 331 -20.42 23.47 2.58
C MET A 331 -19.54 24.73 2.65
N LEU A 332 -18.74 24.99 1.62
CA LEU A 332 -17.89 26.18 1.55
C LEU A 332 -18.69 27.43 1.24
N MET A 333 -19.65 27.35 0.32
CA MET A 333 -20.50 28.50 -0.04
C MET A 333 -21.41 28.93 1.11
N GLU A 334 -21.92 27.97 1.90
CA GLU A 334 -22.73 28.24 3.09
C GLU A 334 -21.98 29.08 4.14
N GLN A 335 -20.66 28.89 4.27
CA GLN A 335 -19.81 29.61 5.22
C GLN A 335 -19.46 31.05 4.80
N VAL A 336 -19.83 31.47 3.60
CA VAL A 336 -19.51 32.83 3.11
C VAL A 336 -20.57 33.82 3.60
N ASP A 337 -20.20 34.69 4.54
CA ASP A 337 -21.08 35.70 5.14
C ASP A 337 -21.29 36.96 4.26
N ASP A 338 -21.40 36.80 2.94
CA ASP A 338 -21.64 37.90 2.00
C ASP A 338 -23.02 37.78 1.33
N SER A 339 -23.82 38.84 1.43
CA SER A 339 -25.17 38.90 0.87
C SER A 339 -25.25 38.65 -0.64
N SER A 340 -24.22 39.04 -1.40
CA SER A 340 -24.15 38.80 -2.85
C SER A 340 -23.96 37.33 -3.17
N ILE A 341 -23.16 36.60 -2.38
CA ILE A 341 -22.92 35.17 -2.55
C ILE A 341 -24.12 34.35 -2.07
N GLN A 342 -24.72 34.73 -0.94
CA GLN A 342 -25.89 34.04 -0.39
C GLN A 342 -27.13 34.18 -1.29
N SER A 343 -27.19 35.20 -2.13
CA SER A 343 -28.25 35.34 -3.15
C SER A 343 -28.08 34.39 -4.34
N LEU A 344 -26.89 33.79 -4.54
CA LEU A 344 -26.63 32.87 -5.63
C LEU A 344 -27.30 31.53 -5.37
N PRO A 345 -27.84 30.85 -6.40
CA PRO A 345 -28.45 29.53 -6.25
C PRO A 345 -27.41 28.40 -6.16
N TYR A 346 -26.41 28.52 -5.28
CA TYR A 346 -25.27 27.59 -5.20
C TYR A 346 -25.70 26.14 -4.90
N GLY A 347 -26.77 25.94 -4.13
CA GLY A 347 -27.36 24.60 -3.91
C GLY A 347 -27.88 23.95 -5.20
N TRP A 348 -28.54 24.71 -6.08
CA TRP A 348 -29.01 24.19 -7.37
C TRP A 348 -27.85 23.88 -8.32
N ILE A 349 -26.77 24.66 -8.26
CA ILE A 349 -25.56 24.38 -9.04
C ILE A 349 -24.86 23.10 -8.57
N ALA A 350 -24.82 22.84 -7.26
CA ALA A 350 -24.31 21.58 -6.72
C ALA A 350 -25.12 20.38 -7.24
N ILE A 351 -26.46 20.49 -7.23
CA ILE A 351 -27.36 19.47 -7.78
C ILE A 351 -27.14 19.28 -9.28
N LEU A 352 -27.04 20.38 -10.04
CA LEU A 352 -26.80 20.36 -11.48
C LEU A 352 -25.50 19.60 -11.80
N TYR A 353 -24.42 19.88 -11.05
CA TYR A 353 -23.14 19.19 -11.22
C TYR A 353 -23.28 17.67 -11.02
N ILE A 354 -23.98 17.23 -9.97
CA ILE A 354 -24.22 15.80 -9.71
C ILE A 354 -25.01 15.18 -10.87
N VAL A 355 -26.11 15.81 -11.29
CA VAL A 355 -26.98 15.28 -12.35
C VAL A 355 -26.23 15.15 -13.68
N LEU A 356 -25.46 16.16 -14.08
CA LEU A 356 -24.69 16.11 -15.32
C LEU A 356 -23.53 15.11 -15.23
N GLY A 357 -22.89 14.98 -14.07
CA GLY A 357 -21.87 13.95 -13.83
C GLY A 357 -22.40 12.52 -13.96
N VAL A 358 -23.53 12.22 -13.31
CA VAL A 358 -24.21 10.91 -13.42
C VAL A 358 -24.68 10.65 -14.86
N THR A 359 -25.26 11.66 -15.52
CA THR A 359 -25.67 11.56 -16.92
C THR A 359 -24.48 11.20 -17.83
N ARG A 360 -23.32 11.82 -17.59
CA ARG A 360 -22.09 11.51 -18.32
C ARG A 360 -21.63 10.07 -18.10
N LEU A 361 -21.69 9.55 -16.87
CA LEU A 361 -21.34 8.15 -16.57
C LEU A 361 -22.29 7.19 -17.31
N LEU A 362 -23.60 7.43 -17.22
CA LEU A 362 -24.60 6.63 -17.92
C LEU A 362 -24.42 6.64 -19.43
N PHE A 363 -24.12 7.81 -20.03
CA PHE A 363 -23.87 7.91 -21.47
C PHE A 363 -22.70 7.01 -21.91
N PHE A 364 -21.65 6.90 -21.10
CA PHE A 364 -20.47 6.08 -21.43
C PHE A 364 -20.78 4.58 -21.44
N ILE A 365 -21.73 4.11 -20.62
CA ILE A 365 -22.22 2.72 -20.66
C ILE A 365 -22.92 2.42 -22.00
N PHE A 366 -23.67 3.39 -22.53
CA PHE A 366 -24.48 3.21 -23.75
C PHE A 366 -23.74 3.55 -25.06
N ASP A 367 -22.61 4.25 -25.02
CA ASP A 367 -21.87 4.68 -26.21
C ASP A 367 -21.17 3.49 -26.92
N GLN A 368 -21.82 2.97 -27.96
CA GLN A 368 -21.27 1.90 -28.80
C GLN A 368 -20.23 2.40 -29.84
N ASN A 369 -20.04 3.73 -29.95
CA ASN A 369 -19.11 4.37 -30.89
C ASN A 369 -17.95 5.05 -30.16
N SER A 370 -17.30 4.32 -29.26
CA SER A 370 -16.12 4.80 -28.53
C SER A 370 -14.92 4.99 -29.48
N ILE A 371 -14.31 6.17 -29.46
CA ILE A 371 -13.11 6.45 -30.26
C ILE A 371 -11.88 5.94 -29.47
N PRO A 372 -11.05 5.05 -30.04
CA PRO A 372 -9.83 4.61 -29.38
C PRO A 372 -8.94 5.80 -28.98
N GLY A 373 -8.46 5.84 -27.74
CA GLY A 373 -7.52 6.88 -27.29
C GLY A 373 -8.16 8.11 -26.62
N PHE A 374 -9.42 8.46 -26.93
CA PHE A 374 -10.06 9.72 -26.52
C PHE A 374 -11.35 9.53 -25.72
N PHE A 375 -11.63 10.45 -24.79
CA PHE A 375 -12.94 10.63 -24.16
C PHE A 375 -13.72 11.74 -24.86
N LYS A 376 -15.05 11.56 -24.97
CA LYS A 376 -15.99 12.61 -25.36
C LYS A 376 -16.37 13.40 -24.11
N GLY A 377 -16.06 14.68 -24.06
CA GLY A 377 -16.18 15.50 -22.84
C GLY A 377 -15.07 15.23 -21.81
N ILE A 378 -14.99 16.07 -20.78
CA ILE A 378 -14.00 15.89 -19.70
C ILE A 378 -14.41 14.70 -18.80
N PRO A 379 -13.46 13.86 -18.37
CA PRO A 379 -13.78 12.79 -17.41
C PRO A 379 -14.20 13.35 -16.03
N VAL A 380 -15.17 12.70 -15.36
CA VAL A 380 -15.66 13.12 -14.03
C VAL A 380 -14.52 13.27 -13.03
N PRO A 381 -13.53 12.34 -12.91
CA PRO A 381 -12.38 12.57 -12.02
C PRO A 381 -11.61 13.86 -12.33
N GLY A 382 -11.42 14.17 -13.62
CA GLY A 382 -10.73 15.40 -14.05
C GLY A 382 -11.53 16.66 -13.72
N ALA A 383 -12.85 16.63 -13.92
CA ALA A 383 -13.73 17.74 -13.57
C ALA A 383 -13.87 17.93 -12.05
N ALA A 384 -13.90 16.85 -11.27
CA ALA A 384 -13.92 16.89 -9.80
C ALA A 384 -12.66 17.57 -9.25
N LEU A 385 -11.49 17.18 -9.74
CA LEU A 385 -10.24 17.84 -9.36
C LEU A 385 -10.20 19.29 -9.83
N LEU A 386 -10.71 19.60 -11.04
CA LEU A 386 -10.72 20.96 -11.56
C LEU A 386 -11.51 21.91 -10.66
N VAL A 387 -12.72 21.51 -10.27
CA VAL A 387 -13.57 22.34 -9.41
C VAL A 387 -13.06 22.38 -7.97
N ALA A 388 -12.45 21.30 -7.48
CA ALA A 388 -11.97 21.23 -6.11
C ALA A 388 -10.64 21.97 -5.88
N ALA A 389 -9.83 22.21 -6.91
CA ALA A 389 -8.57 22.94 -6.76
C ALA A 389 -8.75 24.36 -6.15
N PRO A 390 -9.68 25.22 -6.63
CA PRO A 390 -9.91 26.53 -6.03
C PRO A 390 -10.62 26.51 -4.68
N PHE A 391 -11.20 25.38 -4.26
CA PHE A 391 -11.75 25.25 -2.91
C PHE A 391 -10.67 25.45 -1.85
N ILE A 392 -9.41 25.10 -2.14
CA ILE A 392 -8.28 25.32 -1.24
C ILE A 392 -8.08 26.82 -1.00
N MET A 393 -8.15 27.64 -2.05
CA MET A 393 -8.03 29.09 -1.93
C MET A 393 -9.22 29.68 -1.19
N LEU A 394 -10.44 29.24 -1.51
CA LEU A 394 -11.65 29.68 -0.82
C LEU A 394 -11.60 29.34 0.68
N GLY A 395 -11.26 28.10 1.03
CA GLY A 395 -11.13 27.64 2.43
C GLY A 395 -10.09 28.45 3.20
N LYS A 396 -8.91 28.69 2.60
CA LYS A 396 -7.89 29.52 3.21
C LYS A 396 -8.33 30.97 3.39
N SER A 397 -9.04 31.54 2.40
CA SER A 397 -9.59 32.88 2.48
C SER A 397 -10.63 33.00 3.60
N LEU A 398 -11.47 31.98 3.80
CA LEU A 398 -12.41 31.89 4.92
C LEU A 398 -11.69 31.84 6.26
N GLU A 399 -10.67 30.98 6.41
CA GLU A 399 -9.87 30.88 7.65
C GLU A 399 -9.17 32.21 8.01
N MET A 400 -8.66 32.92 6.99
CA MET A 400 -7.93 34.17 7.17
C MET A 400 -8.82 35.42 7.16
N ASN A 401 -10.14 35.28 6.97
CA ASN A 401 -11.08 36.38 6.73
C ASN A 401 -10.56 37.40 5.70
N SER A 402 -10.05 36.91 4.56
CA SER A 402 -9.43 37.76 3.54
C SER A 402 -10.47 38.44 2.64
N LEU A 403 -10.10 39.57 2.03
CA LEU A 403 -10.96 40.28 1.07
C LEU A 403 -11.21 39.46 -0.22
N ASP A 404 -10.44 38.40 -0.44
CA ASP A 404 -10.51 37.57 -1.65
C ASP A 404 -11.63 36.52 -1.59
N ILE A 405 -12.34 36.38 -0.45
CA ILE A 405 -13.43 35.40 -0.28
C ILE A 405 -14.46 35.51 -1.41
N ASN A 406 -14.92 36.74 -1.68
CA ASN A 406 -15.95 36.98 -2.70
C ASN A 406 -15.47 36.59 -4.10
N PHE A 407 -14.21 36.89 -4.43
CA PHE A 407 -13.62 36.51 -5.70
C PHE A 407 -13.56 34.98 -5.86
N TRP A 408 -13.04 34.27 -4.85
CA TRP A 408 -12.92 32.81 -4.91
C TRP A 408 -14.27 32.10 -4.88
N ALA A 409 -15.25 32.63 -4.13
CA ALA A 409 -16.61 32.10 -4.12
C ALA A 409 -17.27 32.22 -5.50
N GLN A 410 -17.25 33.40 -6.11
CA GLN A 410 -17.78 33.61 -7.47
C GLN A 410 -17.05 32.75 -8.49
N PHE A 411 -15.71 32.67 -8.40
CA PHE A 411 -14.91 31.84 -9.29
C PHE A 411 -15.31 30.35 -9.19
N CYS A 412 -15.45 29.82 -7.97
CA CYS A 412 -15.89 28.44 -7.74
C CYS A 412 -17.30 28.21 -8.29
N PHE A 413 -18.22 29.16 -8.10
CA PHE A 413 -19.59 29.07 -8.62
C PHE A 413 -19.62 28.91 -10.14
N PHE A 414 -18.95 29.81 -10.87
CA PHE A 414 -18.90 29.74 -12.33
C PHE A 414 -18.12 28.54 -12.83
N LEU A 415 -17.05 28.15 -12.13
CA LEU A 415 -16.26 26.97 -12.50
C LEU A 415 -17.07 25.66 -12.34
N MET A 416 -17.92 25.56 -11.32
CA MET A 416 -18.84 24.43 -11.14
C MET A 416 -19.79 24.28 -12.33
N ILE A 417 -20.41 25.38 -12.78
CA ILE A 417 -21.28 25.39 -13.96
C ILE A 417 -20.50 25.00 -15.21
N PHE A 418 -19.35 25.62 -15.41
CA PHE A 418 -18.50 25.37 -16.58
C PHE A 418 -18.05 23.90 -16.64
N ALA A 419 -17.58 23.33 -15.53
CA ALA A 419 -17.17 21.94 -15.45
C ALA A 419 -18.34 20.97 -15.69
N ALA A 420 -19.52 21.25 -15.14
CA ALA A 420 -20.71 20.41 -15.34
C ALA A 420 -21.13 20.37 -16.82
N ILE A 421 -21.13 21.51 -17.50
CA ILE A 421 -21.39 21.58 -18.95
C ILE A 421 -20.30 20.84 -19.73
N LEU A 422 -19.03 21.01 -19.34
CA LEU A 422 -17.90 20.40 -20.03
C LEU A 422 -17.92 18.86 -19.97
N MET A 423 -18.48 18.26 -18.90
CA MET A 423 -18.66 16.81 -18.79
C MET A 423 -19.58 16.26 -19.88
N VAL A 424 -20.60 17.03 -20.29
CA VAL A 424 -21.62 16.62 -21.26
C VAL A 424 -21.35 17.20 -22.67
N CYS A 425 -20.31 18.02 -22.81
CA CYS A 425 -19.88 18.57 -24.09
C CYS A 425 -19.09 17.53 -24.92
N PHE A 426 -19.83 16.55 -25.46
CA PHE A 426 -19.30 15.42 -26.22
C PHE A 426 -18.50 15.73 -27.50
N PRO A 427 -18.64 16.89 -28.18
CA PRO A 427 -17.81 17.22 -29.33
C PRO A 427 -16.32 17.38 -28.99
N ILE A 428 -15.99 17.70 -27.73
CA ILE A 428 -14.61 17.94 -27.29
C ILE A 428 -13.95 16.61 -26.94
N ARG A 429 -12.78 16.35 -27.55
CA ARG A 429 -12.03 15.10 -27.36
C ARG A 429 -10.90 15.31 -26.37
N TYR A 430 -11.00 14.67 -25.21
CA TYR A 430 -9.95 14.70 -24.19
C TYR A 430 -9.09 13.44 -24.26
N MET A 431 -7.76 13.59 -24.26
CA MET A 431 -6.87 12.45 -24.05
C MET A 431 -6.90 12.02 -22.59
N HIS A 432 -6.81 10.72 -22.36
CA HIS A 432 -6.72 10.16 -21.01
C HIS A 432 -5.40 10.61 -20.35
N ILE A 433 -5.47 11.41 -19.28
CA ILE A 433 -4.28 11.95 -18.61
C ILE A 433 -3.34 10.84 -18.12
N GLY A 434 -3.94 9.75 -17.63
CA GLY A 434 -3.21 8.53 -17.29
C GLY A 434 -2.40 7.89 -18.42
N ARG A 435 -2.88 7.93 -19.68
CA ARG A 435 -2.13 7.46 -20.87
C ARG A 435 -1.03 8.43 -21.27
N LEU A 436 -1.26 9.74 -21.15
CA LEU A 436 -0.23 10.74 -21.37
C LEU A 436 0.94 10.56 -20.38
N MET A 437 0.62 10.28 -19.11
CA MET A 437 1.63 9.95 -18.07
C MET A 437 2.35 8.64 -18.33
N SER A 438 1.67 7.59 -18.81
CA SER A 438 2.35 6.32 -19.12
C SER A 438 3.25 6.42 -20.35
N ARG A 439 2.92 7.30 -21.30
CA ARG A 439 3.70 7.51 -22.53
C ARG A 439 5.03 8.22 -22.29
N SER A 440 5.11 9.13 -21.32
CA SER A 440 6.34 9.86 -20.99
C SER A 440 6.69 9.74 -19.51
N ARG A 441 7.73 8.94 -19.22
CA ARG A 441 8.29 8.84 -17.85
C ARG A 441 8.70 10.22 -17.31
N LYS A 442 9.16 11.14 -18.17
CA LYS A 442 9.49 12.52 -17.78
C LYS A 442 8.25 13.28 -17.32
N PHE A 443 7.12 13.14 -18.02
CA PHE A 443 5.85 13.78 -17.64
C PHE A 443 5.27 13.20 -16.34
N LEU A 444 5.39 11.89 -16.14
CA LEU A 444 5.04 11.22 -14.88
C LEU A 444 5.87 11.76 -13.71
N ILE A 445 7.21 11.78 -13.85
CA ILE A 445 8.11 12.30 -12.80
C ILE A 445 7.83 13.76 -12.53
N PHE A 446 7.63 14.58 -13.56
CA PHE A 446 7.27 15.99 -13.42
C PHE A 446 5.99 16.18 -12.62
N THR A 447 4.93 15.43 -12.94
CA THR A 447 3.64 15.52 -12.23
C THR A 447 3.79 15.10 -10.77
N ILE A 448 4.49 13.99 -10.50
CA ILE A 448 4.74 13.52 -9.12
C ILE A 448 5.59 14.53 -8.34
N SER A 449 6.65 15.05 -8.94
CA SER A 449 7.52 16.05 -8.33
C SER A 449 6.77 17.34 -8.01
N LEU A 450 5.84 17.76 -8.88
CA LEU A 450 5.01 18.93 -8.66
C LEU A 450 4.03 18.71 -7.50
N ILE A 451 3.37 17.55 -7.43
CA ILE A 451 2.49 17.22 -6.30
C ILE A 451 3.30 17.19 -5.00
N ILE A 452 4.40 16.42 -4.93
CA ILE A 452 5.19 16.29 -3.69
C ILE A 452 5.84 17.62 -3.28
N GLY A 453 6.38 18.37 -4.24
CA GLY A 453 7.07 19.62 -3.97
C GLY A 453 6.14 20.73 -3.46
N PHE A 454 4.88 20.74 -3.89
CA PHE A 454 3.92 21.78 -3.51
C PHE A 454 2.86 21.32 -2.50
N ALA A 455 2.69 20.02 -2.24
CA ALA A 455 1.61 19.48 -1.41
C ALA A 455 1.51 20.06 0.00
N PHE A 456 2.60 20.58 0.57
CA PHE A 456 2.63 21.20 1.91
C PHE A 456 2.92 22.71 1.85
N THR A 457 2.74 23.32 0.68
CA THR A 457 2.99 24.75 0.45
C THR A 457 1.67 25.51 0.33
N PRO A 458 1.63 26.80 0.67
CA PRO A 458 0.43 27.64 0.53
C PRO A 458 0.01 27.85 -0.93
N TYR A 459 0.88 27.52 -1.90
CA TYR A 459 0.64 27.70 -3.33
C TYR A 459 0.02 26.48 -4.01
N PHE A 460 -0.18 25.38 -3.28
CA PHE A 460 -0.64 24.10 -3.83
C PHE A 460 -1.92 24.24 -4.66
N GLY A 461 -2.93 24.95 -4.16
CA GLY A 461 -4.20 25.14 -4.87
C GLY A 461 -4.05 25.90 -6.20
N HIS A 462 -3.20 26.93 -6.25
CA HIS A 462 -2.93 27.65 -7.50
C HIS A 462 -2.23 26.77 -8.54
N VAL A 463 -1.24 25.99 -8.09
CA VAL A 463 -0.50 25.08 -8.97
C VAL A 463 -1.42 23.97 -9.48
N ALA A 464 -2.26 23.40 -8.62
CA ALA A 464 -3.25 22.38 -8.97
C ALA A 464 -4.27 22.92 -9.99
N LEU A 465 -4.81 24.12 -9.77
CA LEU A 465 -5.74 24.77 -10.69
C LEU A 465 -5.07 25.05 -12.04
N GLY A 466 -3.86 25.60 -12.05
CA GLY A 466 -3.10 25.86 -13.27
C GLY A 466 -2.85 24.59 -14.08
N TYR A 467 -2.45 23.51 -13.40
CA TYR A 467 -2.26 22.19 -14.02
C TYR A 467 -3.54 21.65 -14.67
N LEU A 468 -4.69 21.79 -13.99
CA LEU A 468 -5.97 21.28 -14.49
C LEU A 468 -6.57 22.16 -15.57
N LEU A 469 -6.33 23.48 -15.55
CA LEU A 469 -6.67 24.37 -16.66
C LEU A 469 -5.87 24.02 -17.92
N LEU A 470 -4.58 23.70 -17.79
CA LEU A 470 -3.79 23.18 -18.91
C LEU A 470 -4.37 21.88 -19.46
N TYR A 471 -4.90 21.01 -18.59
CA TYR A 471 -5.60 19.80 -19.02
C TYR A 471 -6.92 20.11 -19.75
N VAL A 472 -7.72 21.06 -19.25
CA VAL A 472 -8.97 21.51 -19.89
C VAL A 472 -8.72 22.08 -21.28
N LEU A 473 -7.61 22.82 -21.46
CA LEU A 473 -7.21 23.43 -22.74
C LEU A 473 -6.46 22.46 -23.67
N SER A 474 -6.03 21.30 -23.18
CA SER A 474 -5.29 20.30 -23.96
C SER A 474 -5.98 19.85 -25.27
N PRO A 475 -7.32 19.80 -25.41
CA PRO A 475 -7.99 19.50 -26.67
C PRO A 475 -7.63 20.47 -27.82
N LEU A 476 -7.33 21.74 -27.52
CA LEU A 476 -6.96 22.73 -28.55
C LEU A 476 -5.67 22.34 -29.29
N TYR A 477 -4.75 21.69 -28.59
CA TYR A 477 -3.51 21.18 -29.17
C TYR A 477 -3.67 19.75 -29.69
N THR A 478 -4.42 18.92 -28.96
CA THR A 478 -4.53 17.48 -29.21
C THR A 478 -5.56 17.09 -30.26
N TRP A 479 -6.43 18.02 -30.71
CA TRP A 479 -7.30 17.83 -31.88
C TRP A 479 -6.54 17.48 -33.16
N ARG A 480 -5.24 17.83 -33.24
CA ARG A 480 -4.36 17.51 -34.37
C ARG A 480 -3.79 16.08 -34.34
N ILE A 481 -4.01 15.33 -33.25
CA ILE A 481 -3.49 13.96 -33.09
C ILE A 481 -4.53 12.96 -33.62
N THR A 482 -4.12 12.07 -34.53
CA THR A 482 -5.02 11.04 -35.05
C THR A 482 -5.40 10.01 -33.96
N PRO A 483 -6.63 9.45 -33.97
CA PRO A 483 -7.09 8.44 -33.01
C PRO A 483 -6.14 7.25 -32.86
N GLU A 484 -5.54 6.82 -33.97
CA GLU A 484 -4.57 5.72 -34.03
C GLU A 484 -3.27 6.00 -33.27
N LEU A 485 -2.80 7.27 -33.27
CA LEU A 485 -1.63 7.70 -32.51
C LEU A 485 -1.96 7.93 -31.02
N ALA A 486 -3.22 8.23 -30.70
CA ALA A 486 -3.71 8.43 -29.34
C ALA A 486 -4.03 7.11 -28.62
N SER A 487 -4.35 6.03 -29.35
CA SER A 487 -4.60 4.70 -28.79
C SER A 487 -3.33 3.90 -28.47
N ARG A 488 -2.16 4.31 -28.99
CA ARG A 488 -0.87 3.64 -28.75
C ARG A 488 -0.34 3.95 -27.34
N GLU A 489 -0.19 2.92 -26.50
CA GLU A 489 0.34 3.06 -25.12
C GLU A 489 1.86 3.27 -25.06
N HIS A 490 2.60 2.88 -26.11
CA HIS A 490 4.04 3.03 -26.23
C HIS A 490 4.43 3.78 -27.52
N PRO A 491 5.40 4.71 -27.48
CA PRO A 491 5.98 5.28 -28.70
C PRO A 491 6.72 4.18 -29.47
N GLU A 492 6.58 4.14 -30.80
CA GLU A 492 7.40 3.28 -31.66
C GLU A 492 8.88 3.58 -31.41
N SER A 493 9.70 2.54 -31.25
CA SER A 493 11.10 2.64 -31.64
C SER A 493 11.11 3.03 -33.13
N PRO A 494 11.93 4.00 -33.55
CA PRO A 494 11.98 4.40 -34.96
C PRO A 494 12.18 3.14 -35.82
N PRO A 495 11.55 3.06 -37.00
CA PRO A 495 11.80 1.95 -37.91
C PRO A 495 13.31 1.85 -38.11
N SER A 496 13.86 0.66 -37.88
CA SER A 496 15.22 0.34 -38.28
C SER A 496 15.31 0.63 -39.78
N SER A 497 15.95 1.74 -40.13
CA SER A 497 16.28 2.07 -41.51
C SER A 497 17.10 0.90 -42.07
N ILE A 498 16.51 0.22 -43.05
CA ILE A 498 17.18 -0.72 -43.94
C ILE A 498 18.29 0.00 -44.69
#